data_AF-A0A379CFK6-F1
#
_entry.id   AF-A0A379CFK6-F1
#
_cell.length_a   1.000
_cell.length_b   1.000
_cell.length_c   1.000
_cell.angle_alpha   90.00
_cell.angle_beta   90.00
_cell.angle_gamma   90.00
#
_symmetry.space_group_name_H-M   'P 1'
#
loop_
_entity.id
_entity.type
_entity.pdbx_description
1 polymer ?
#
loop_
_entity_poly.entity_id
_entity_poly.type
_entity_poly.pdbx_seq_one_letter_code
_entity_poly.pdbx_strand_id
1 'polypeptide(L)'
;MIECLIYICVSCMVLSSIFLLVSSTRKIQKYQANLFDLNEVAIKTEDIIRFELEDSIDCLISSKFVDDSDYHQVRSIDYVTYNNYMTKDFVIQKSLVNSYGSLYIKNDTMFQVSNHLKSMLVKPVFDGEGKLIYLSVKLIFEKDKSKLTREFTIYF
;
A
#
# COMPACT_ATOMS: atom_id res chain seq x y z
N MET A 1 3.64 50.32 36.37
CA MET A 1 3.67 48.90 36.81
C MET A 1 2.51 48.09 36.22
N ILE A 2 1.26 48.56 36.31
CA ILE A 2 0.09 47.91 35.69
C ILE A 2 0.19 47.85 34.16
N GLU A 3 0.64 48.91 33.50
CA GLU A 3 0.82 48.93 32.04
C GLU A 3 1.84 47.88 31.56
N CYS A 4 2.97 47.72 32.27
CA CYS A 4 3.94 46.68 31.96
C CYS A 4 3.35 45.26 32.07
N LEU A 5 2.49 45.02 33.06
CA LEU A 5 1.77 43.75 33.20
C LEU A 5 0.79 43.52 32.04
N ILE A 6 0.09 44.56 31.61
CA ILE A 6 -0.81 44.49 30.44
C ILE A 6 -0.01 44.13 29.18
N TYR A 7 1.13 44.77 28.94
CA TYR A 7 1.98 44.43 27.79
C TYR A 7 2.48 43.00 27.83
N ILE A 8 2.93 42.50 28.99
CA ILE A 8 3.37 41.10 29.14
C ILE A 8 2.21 40.13 28.85
N CYS A 9 1.02 40.40 29.39
CA CYS A 9 -0.17 39.56 29.14
C CYS A 9 -0.53 39.51 27.65
N VAL A 10 -0.54 40.66 26.97
CA VAL A 10 -0.80 40.73 25.53
C VAL A 10 0.27 39.99 24.74
N SER A 11 1.55 40.17 25.07
CA SER A 11 2.65 39.45 24.41
C SER A 11 2.55 37.94 24.61
N CYS A 12 2.19 37.45 25.79
CA CYS A 12 1.98 36.02 26.06
C CYS A 12 0.79 35.45 25.26
N MET A 13 -0.30 36.20 25.12
CA MET A 13 -1.44 35.80 24.29
C MET A 13 -1.05 35.70 22.81
N VAL A 14 -0.31 36.69 22.30
CA VAL A 14 0.18 36.69 20.91
C VAL A 14 1.16 35.53 20.68
N LEU A 15 2.13 35.32 21.58
CA LEU A 15 3.10 34.23 21.42
C LEU A 15 2.44 32.85 21.50
N SER A 16 1.47 32.64 22.41
CA SER A 16 0.76 31.37 22.52
C SER A 16 -0.10 31.07 21.29
N SER A 17 -0.79 32.08 20.74
CA SER A 17 -1.55 31.90 19.49
C SER A 17 -0.65 31.57 18.29
N ILE A 18 0.49 32.26 18.14
CA ILE A 18 1.49 31.94 17.11
C ILE A 18 2.02 30.51 17.28
N PHE A 19 2.33 30.10 18.52
CA PHE A 19 2.83 28.76 18.80
C PHE A 19 1.80 27.67 18.42
N LEU A 20 0.53 27.88 18.73
CA LEU A 20 -0.55 26.96 18.35
C LEU A 20 -0.69 26.86 16.83
N LEU A 21 -0.63 27.99 16.13
CA LEU A 21 -0.68 28.02 14.66
C LEU A 21 0.50 27.27 14.06
N VAL A 22 1.73 27.55 14.50
CA VAL A 22 2.94 26.88 13.98
C VAL A 22 2.90 25.36 14.25
N SER A 23 2.48 24.96 15.44
CA SER A 23 2.33 23.54 15.81
C SER A 23 1.29 22.84 14.94
N SER A 24 0.14 23.49 14.71
CA SER A 24 -0.92 22.99 13.84
C SER A 24 -0.45 22.85 12.39
N THR A 25 0.15 23.90 11.83
CA THR A 25 0.66 23.90 10.45
C THR A 25 1.71 22.81 10.23
N ARG A 26 2.64 22.62 11.17
CA ARG A 26 3.63 21.54 11.09
C ARG A 26 2.99 20.15 11.07
N LYS A 27 1.95 19.92 11.89
CA LYS A 27 1.22 18.64 11.88
C LYS A 27 0.53 18.40 10.54
N ILE A 28 -0.10 19.42 9.97
CA ILE A 28 -0.77 19.34 8.66
C ILE A 28 0.25 19.06 7.56
N GLN A 29 1.37 19.79 7.53
CA GLN A 29 2.45 19.57 6.56
C GLN A 29 3.02 18.16 6.64
N LYS A 30 3.29 17.66 7.86
CA LYS A 30 3.77 16.28 8.04
C LYS A 30 2.75 15.26 7.52
N TYR A 31 1.46 15.46 7.81
CA TYR A 31 0.41 14.58 7.34
C TYR A 31 0.29 14.56 5.80
N GLN A 32 0.35 15.74 5.16
CA GLN A 32 0.34 15.87 3.70
C GLN A 32 1.57 15.24 3.05
N ALA A 33 2.76 15.46 3.61
CA ALA A 33 4.00 14.84 3.12
C ALA A 33 3.92 13.30 3.20
N ASN A 34 3.41 12.76 4.31
CA ASN A 34 3.19 11.32 4.44
C ASN A 34 2.17 10.79 3.42
N LEU A 35 1.07 11.51 3.15
CA LEU A 35 0.10 11.10 2.13
C LEU A 35 0.69 11.11 0.72
N PHE A 36 1.52 12.11 0.39
CA PHE A 36 2.18 12.18 -0.89
C PHE A 36 3.12 10.99 -1.11
N ASP A 37 3.97 10.69 -0.12
CA ASP A 37 4.87 9.54 -0.12
C ASP A 37 4.10 8.21 -0.25
N LEU A 38 3.04 8.02 0.55
CA LEU A 38 2.17 6.85 0.45
C LEU A 38 1.55 6.70 -0.94
N ASN A 39 1.15 7.79 -1.58
CA ASN A 39 0.55 7.77 -2.91
C ASN A 39 1.56 7.38 -3.99
N GLU A 40 2.78 7.91 -3.91
CA GLU A 40 3.86 7.53 -4.83
C GLU A 40 4.21 6.03 -4.70
N VAL A 41 4.36 5.54 -3.47
CA VAL A 41 4.59 4.13 -3.19
C VAL A 41 3.42 3.28 -3.70
N ALA A 42 2.18 3.69 -3.48
CA ALA A 42 1.00 2.95 -3.91
C ALA A 42 0.92 2.80 -5.44
N ILE A 43 1.17 3.87 -6.19
CA ILE A 43 1.17 3.84 -7.66
C ILE A 43 2.26 2.89 -8.18
N LYS A 44 3.50 3.04 -7.70
CA LYS A 44 4.62 2.15 -8.09
C LYS A 44 4.33 0.69 -7.75
N THR A 45 3.71 0.44 -6.60
CA THR A 45 3.37 -0.92 -6.16
C THR A 45 2.29 -1.53 -7.04
N GLU A 46 1.26 -0.77 -7.42
CA GLU A 46 0.23 -1.21 -8.36
C GLU A 46 0.82 -1.57 -9.72
N ASP A 47 1.67 -0.70 -10.28
CA ASP A 47 2.28 -0.92 -11.59
C ASP A 47 3.14 -2.19 -11.60
N ILE A 48 3.93 -2.42 -10.55
CA ILE A 48 4.75 -3.63 -10.41
C ILE A 48 3.87 -4.89 -10.27
N ILE A 49 2.82 -4.85 -9.44
CA ILE A 49 1.94 -6.01 -9.25
C ILE A 49 1.19 -6.33 -10.55
N ARG A 50 0.67 -5.32 -11.25
CA ARG A 50 0.04 -5.52 -12.56
C ARG A 50 1.00 -6.18 -13.53
N PHE A 51 2.20 -5.63 -13.67
CA PHE A 51 3.22 -6.17 -14.56
C PHE A 51 3.57 -7.63 -14.23
N GLU A 52 3.76 -7.97 -12.96
CA GLU A 52 4.12 -9.34 -12.57
C GLU A 52 2.98 -10.36 -12.75
N LEU A 53 1.72 -9.95 -12.58
CA LEU A 53 0.57 -10.86 -12.62
C LEU A 53 -0.13 -10.92 -13.99
N GLU A 54 -0.15 -9.83 -14.77
CA GLU A 54 -0.72 -9.82 -16.12
C GLU A 54 0.02 -10.78 -17.07
N ASP A 55 1.34 -10.90 -16.89
CA ASP A 55 2.18 -11.84 -17.66
C ASP A 55 2.33 -13.23 -16.99
N SER A 56 1.53 -13.51 -15.95
CA SER A 56 1.55 -14.81 -15.28
C SER A 56 0.65 -15.84 -15.97
N ILE A 57 1.10 -17.09 -15.96
CA ILE A 57 0.43 -18.24 -16.56
C ILE A 57 -0.65 -18.78 -15.62
N ASP A 58 -0.36 -18.78 -14.32
CA ASP A 58 -1.25 -19.28 -13.28
C ASP A 58 -0.96 -18.55 -11.96
N CYS A 59 -1.98 -18.44 -11.12
CA CYS A 59 -1.96 -17.67 -9.88
C CYS A 59 -2.67 -18.45 -8.76
N LEU A 60 -1.90 -18.89 -7.77
CA LEU A 60 -2.37 -19.55 -6.58
C LEU A 60 -2.38 -18.59 -5.38
N ILE A 61 -3.57 -18.35 -4.85
CA ILE A 61 -3.78 -17.38 -3.78
C ILE A 61 -3.76 -18.09 -2.42
N SER A 62 -2.78 -17.77 -1.57
CA SER A 62 -2.76 -18.26 -0.17
C SER A 62 -3.49 -17.27 0.74
N SER A 63 -4.78 -17.53 0.96
CA SER A 63 -5.64 -16.68 1.78
C SER A 63 -5.80 -17.19 3.20
N LYS A 64 -5.98 -16.24 4.13
CA LYS A 64 -6.55 -16.51 5.45
C LYS A 64 -7.90 -15.81 5.48
N PHE A 65 -8.96 -16.54 5.80
CA PHE A 65 -10.30 -15.97 5.91
C PHE A 65 -10.30 -14.85 6.96
N VAL A 66 -10.65 -13.64 6.53
CA VAL A 66 -10.88 -12.48 7.39
C VAL A 66 -12.24 -11.94 6.99
N ASP A 67 -13.24 -12.34 7.76
CA ASP A 67 -14.66 -11.92 7.70
C ASP A 67 -15.46 -12.27 6.44
N ASP A 68 -16.77 -12.04 6.54
CA ASP A 68 -17.87 -12.33 5.59
C ASP A 68 -17.87 -11.40 4.36
N SER A 69 -16.68 -10.90 3.99
CA SER A 69 -16.51 -9.97 2.87
C SER A 69 -15.95 -10.71 1.65
N ASP A 70 -16.37 -10.30 0.45
CA ASP A 70 -15.81 -10.82 -0.81
C ASP A 70 -14.29 -10.63 -0.95
N TYR A 71 -13.70 -9.75 -0.14
CA TYR A 71 -12.25 -9.53 -0.10
C TYR A 71 -11.60 -10.40 0.97
N HIS A 72 -10.54 -11.10 0.57
CA HIS A 72 -9.78 -11.98 1.44
C HIS A 72 -8.42 -11.40 1.74
N GLN A 73 -8.05 -11.34 3.02
CA GLN A 73 -6.69 -10.96 3.39
C GLN A 73 -5.71 -12.07 3.03
N VAL A 74 -4.71 -11.71 2.25
CA VAL A 74 -3.68 -12.62 1.77
C VAL A 74 -2.32 -12.24 2.32
N ARG A 75 -1.55 -13.26 2.66
CA ARG A 75 -0.13 -13.10 3.02
C ARG A 75 0.76 -13.25 1.81
N SER A 76 0.39 -14.16 0.91
CA SER A 76 1.09 -14.32 -0.36
C SER A 76 0.17 -14.66 -1.51
N ILE A 77 0.62 -14.28 -2.70
CA ILE A 77 0.07 -14.71 -3.98
C ILE A 77 1.22 -15.40 -4.70
N ASP A 78 1.11 -16.70 -4.89
CA ASP A 78 2.08 -17.50 -5.64
C ASP A 78 1.66 -17.47 -7.11
N TYR A 79 2.59 -17.26 -8.02
CA TYR A 79 2.28 -17.17 -9.44
C TYR A 79 3.41 -17.75 -10.28
N VAL A 80 3.04 -18.17 -11.48
CA VAL A 80 3.90 -18.88 -12.40
C VAL A 80 4.14 -17.99 -13.60
N THR A 81 5.39 -17.72 -13.97
CA THR A 81 5.73 -16.84 -15.10
C THR A 81 6.94 -17.36 -15.86
N TYR A 82 7.20 -16.84 -17.05
CA TYR A 82 8.41 -17.16 -17.80
C TYR A 82 9.62 -16.42 -17.21
N ASN A 83 10.77 -17.09 -17.12
CA ASN A 83 12.01 -16.46 -16.63
C ASN A 83 12.42 -15.25 -17.49
N ASN A 84 12.20 -15.36 -18.80
CA ASN A 84 12.33 -14.26 -19.73
C ASN A 84 11.06 -14.20 -20.58
N TYR A 85 10.36 -13.08 -20.50
CA TYR A 85 9.11 -12.86 -21.22
C TYR A 85 9.28 -12.91 -22.75
N MET A 86 10.44 -12.48 -23.26
CA MET A 86 10.70 -12.37 -24.69
C MET A 86 11.01 -13.73 -25.32
N THR A 87 11.73 -14.61 -24.61
CA THR A 87 12.18 -15.89 -25.15
C THR A 87 11.31 -17.06 -24.70
N LYS A 88 10.60 -16.93 -23.57
CA LYS A 88 9.71 -17.96 -22.99
C LYS A 88 10.37 -19.34 -22.83
N ASP A 89 11.67 -19.34 -22.51
CA ASP A 89 12.50 -20.56 -22.52
C ASP A 89 12.05 -21.60 -21.49
N PHE A 90 11.73 -21.17 -20.27
CA PHE A 90 11.20 -22.03 -19.22
C PHE A 90 10.43 -21.22 -18.17
N VAL A 91 9.64 -21.96 -17.39
CA VAL A 91 8.70 -21.44 -16.41
C VAL A 91 9.33 -21.43 -15.02
N ILE A 92 9.10 -20.35 -14.27
CA ILE A 92 9.55 -20.16 -12.88
C ILE A 92 8.35 -19.84 -11.99
N GLN A 93 8.45 -20.22 -10.71
CA GLN A 93 7.47 -19.87 -9.69
C GLN A 93 7.98 -18.68 -8.88
N LYS A 94 7.14 -17.66 -8.72
CA LYS A 94 7.38 -16.49 -7.89
C LYS A 94 6.26 -16.32 -6.87
N SER A 95 6.48 -15.49 -5.86
CA SER A 95 5.48 -15.15 -4.86
C SER A 95 5.51 -13.66 -4.52
N LEU A 96 4.36 -12.99 -4.55
CA LEU A 96 4.17 -11.70 -3.89
C LEU A 96 3.91 -11.97 -2.42
N VAL A 97 4.79 -11.51 -1.52
CA VAL A 97 4.73 -11.80 -0.09
C VAL A 97 4.62 -10.50 0.69
N ASN A 98 3.53 -10.34 1.43
CA ASN A 98 3.36 -9.27 2.40
C ASN A 98 3.97 -9.69 3.75
N SER A 99 5.03 -9.01 4.17
CA SER A 99 5.77 -9.32 5.39
C SER A 99 6.18 -8.04 6.12
N TYR A 100 5.84 -7.94 7.40
CA TYR A 100 6.25 -6.86 8.32
C TYR A 100 6.08 -5.43 7.76
N GLY A 101 4.96 -5.13 7.10
CA GLY A 101 4.70 -3.79 6.59
C GLY A 101 5.34 -3.51 5.23
N SER A 102 5.87 -4.52 4.54
CA SER A 102 6.51 -4.40 3.24
C SER A 102 6.04 -5.51 2.30
N LEU A 103 6.07 -5.24 1.00
CA LEU A 103 5.77 -6.22 -0.03
C LEU A 103 7.06 -6.65 -0.71
N TYR A 104 7.19 -7.94 -0.93
CA TYR A 104 8.34 -8.56 -1.59
C TYR A 104 7.90 -9.39 -2.78
N ILE A 105 8.70 -9.40 -3.84
CA ILE A 105 8.69 -10.47 -4.84
C ILE A 105 9.74 -11.49 -4.40
N LYS A 106 9.32 -12.73 -4.18
CA LYS A 106 10.17 -13.85 -3.82
C LYS A 106 10.27 -14.80 -5.00
N ASN A 107 11.50 -15.11 -5.40
CA ASN A 107 11.85 -16.29 -6.19
C ASN A 107 12.91 -17.05 -5.39
N ASP A 108 14.15 -17.16 -5.90
CA ASP A 108 15.32 -17.59 -5.13
C ASP A 108 15.76 -16.57 -4.07
N THR A 109 15.55 -15.28 -4.35
CA THR A 109 15.83 -14.16 -3.46
C THR A 109 14.58 -13.33 -3.20
N MET A 110 14.56 -12.59 -2.08
CA MET A 110 13.50 -11.62 -1.77
C MET A 110 13.90 -10.23 -2.25
N PHE A 111 13.13 -9.66 -3.16
CA PHE A 111 13.26 -8.28 -3.61
C PHE A 111 12.11 -7.43 -3.06
N GLN A 112 12.44 -6.33 -2.37
CA GLN A 112 11.44 -5.44 -1.78
C GLN A 112 10.86 -4.52 -2.85
N VAL A 113 9.55 -4.58 -3.06
CA VAL A 113 8.84 -3.76 -4.05
C VAL A 113 8.03 -2.64 -3.42
N SER A 114 7.70 -2.76 -2.14
CA SER A 114 6.89 -1.77 -1.45
C SER A 114 7.16 -1.72 0.05
N ASN A 115 6.93 -0.55 0.63
CA ASN A 115 7.04 -0.26 2.05
C ASN A 115 5.69 0.25 2.55
N HIS A 116 5.50 0.27 3.86
CA HIS A 116 4.27 0.78 4.50
C HIS A 116 2.99 0.00 4.14
N LEU A 117 3.10 -1.20 3.56
CA LEU A 117 1.94 -2.04 3.24
C LEU A 117 1.43 -2.75 4.49
N LYS A 118 0.28 -2.31 5.01
CA LYS A 118 -0.36 -2.93 6.18
C LYS A 118 -1.08 -4.22 5.84
N SER A 119 -1.82 -4.24 4.74
CA SER A 119 -2.57 -5.42 4.32
C SER A 119 -2.79 -5.45 2.82
N MET A 120 -2.81 -6.67 2.29
CA MET A 120 -3.18 -6.98 0.92
C MET A 120 -4.47 -7.80 0.97
N LEU A 121 -5.51 -7.30 0.32
CA LEU A 121 -6.80 -7.93 0.21
C LEU A 121 -7.04 -8.28 -1.26
N VAL A 122 -7.58 -9.45 -1.54
CA VAL A 122 -7.89 -9.87 -2.91
C VAL A 122 -9.27 -10.50 -3.01
N LYS A 123 -9.93 -10.26 -4.13
CA LYS A 123 -11.18 -10.87 -4.53
C LYS A 123 -10.99 -11.52 -5.90
N PRO A 124 -10.83 -12.85 -5.97
CA PRO A 124 -10.81 -13.55 -7.26
C PRO A 124 -12.23 -13.60 -7.82
N VAL A 125 -12.39 -13.38 -9.13
CA VAL A 125 -13.67 -13.48 -9.82
C VAL A 125 -13.57 -14.49 -10.94
N PHE A 126 -14.42 -15.50 -10.87
CA PHE A 126 -14.44 -16.62 -11.80
C PHE A 126 -15.63 -16.51 -12.76
N ASP A 127 -15.50 -17.10 -13.95
CA ASP A 127 -16.59 -17.27 -14.91
C ASP A 127 -17.51 -18.44 -14.52
N GLY A 128 -18.55 -18.67 -15.33
CA GLY A 128 -19.47 -19.79 -15.13
C GLY A 128 -18.87 -21.18 -15.34
N GLU A 129 -17.66 -21.26 -15.92
CA GLU A 129 -16.88 -22.48 -16.12
C GLU A 129 -15.82 -22.69 -15.02
N GLY A 130 -15.69 -21.75 -14.08
CA GLY A 130 -14.73 -21.79 -12.98
C GLY A 130 -13.33 -21.25 -13.32
N LYS A 131 -13.15 -20.57 -14.47
CA LYS A 131 -11.88 -19.91 -14.84
C LYS A 131 -11.80 -18.53 -14.22
N LEU A 132 -10.61 -18.15 -13.75
CA LEU A 132 -10.37 -16.81 -13.20
C LEU A 132 -10.44 -15.78 -14.34
N ILE A 133 -11.38 -14.83 -14.26
CA ILE A 133 -11.51 -13.71 -15.22
C ILE A 133 -10.62 -12.56 -14.78
N TYR A 134 -10.71 -12.20 -13.50
CA TYR A 134 -9.93 -11.10 -12.96
C TYR A 134 -9.71 -11.25 -11.46
N LEU A 135 -8.67 -10.60 -10.98
CA LEU A 135 -8.34 -10.46 -9.58
C LEU A 135 -8.48 -8.99 -9.20
N SER A 136 -9.41 -8.68 -8.29
CA SER A 136 -9.47 -7.36 -7.68
C SER A 136 -8.55 -7.32 -6.47
N VAL A 137 -7.59 -6.41 -6.48
CA VAL A 137 -6.56 -6.24 -5.45
C VAL A 137 -6.83 -4.92 -4.72
N LYS A 138 -6.84 -4.99 -3.39
CA LYS A 138 -6.96 -3.84 -2.50
C LYS A 138 -5.81 -3.80 -1.52
N LEU A 139 -4.94 -2.82 -1.69
CA LEU A 139 -3.77 -2.57 -0.86
C LEU A 139 -4.08 -1.46 0.14
N ILE A 140 -3.73 -1.70 1.40
CA ILE A 140 -3.87 -0.71 2.46
C ILE A 140 -2.47 -0.34 2.94
N PHE A 141 -2.10 0.92 2.73
CA PHE A 141 -0.84 1.48 3.18
C PHE A 141 -1.05 2.35 4.44
N GLU A 142 -0.09 2.29 5.36
CA GLU A 142 -0.13 3.05 6.61
C GLU A 142 1.26 3.54 7.01
N LYS A 143 1.37 4.86 7.22
CA LYS A 143 2.58 5.52 7.72
C LYS A 143 2.19 6.57 8.76
N ASP A 144 2.69 6.40 9.98
CA ASP A 144 2.27 7.17 11.16
C ASP A 144 0.73 7.12 11.35
N LYS A 145 0.05 8.26 11.15
CA LYS A 145 -1.43 8.40 11.21
C LYS A 145 -2.08 8.51 9.83
N SER A 146 -1.27 8.48 8.77
CA SER A 146 -1.75 8.56 7.39
C SER A 146 -2.05 7.16 6.89
N LYS A 147 -3.23 6.99 6.28
CA LYS A 147 -3.68 5.74 5.69
C LYS A 147 -4.12 6.02 4.26
N LEU A 148 -3.71 5.15 3.34
CA LEU A 148 -4.11 5.21 1.94
C LEU A 148 -4.57 3.82 1.51
N THR A 149 -5.73 3.75 0.87
CA THR A 149 -6.22 2.52 0.25
C THR A 149 -6.14 2.68 -1.25
N ARG A 150 -5.57 1.67 -1.92
CA ARG A 150 -5.49 1.60 -3.38
C ARG A 150 -6.18 0.32 -3.84
N GLU A 151 -7.08 0.44 -4.80
CA GLU A 151 -7.86 -0.68 -5.34
C GLU A 151 -7.72 -0.69 -6.85
N PHE A 152 -7.42 -1.87 -7.40
CA PHE A 152 -7.23 -2.07 -8.84
C PHE A 152 -7.53 -3.51 -9.24
N THR A 153 -7.83 -3.70 -10.51
CA THR A 153 -8.14 -5.01 -11.10
C THR A 153 -7.02 -5.45 -12.03
N ILE A 154 -6.79 -6.76 -12.07
CA ILE A 154 -5.87 -7.45 -12.99
C ILE A 154 -6.68 -8.47 -13.77
N TYR A 155 -6.59 -8.44 -15.10
CA TYR A 155 -7.29 -9.38 -15.98
C TYR A 155 -6.34 -10.50 -16.41
N PHE A 156 -6.87 -11.70 -16.58
CA PHE A 156 -6.14 -12.91 -16.99
C PHE A 156 -6.74 -13.47 -18.29
#